data_AF-A0A9D6N3N0-F1
#
_entry.id   AF-A0A9D6N3N0-F1
#
_cell.length_a   1.000
_cell.length_b   1.000
_cell.length_c   1.000
_cell.angle_alpha   90.00
_cell.angle_beta   90.00
_cell.angle_gamma   90.00
#
_symmetry.space_group_name_H-M   'P 1'
#
loop_
_entity.id
_entity.type
_entity.pdbx_description
1 polymer ?
#
loop_
_entity_poly.entity_id
_entity_poly.type
_entity_poly.pdbx_seq_one_letter_code
_entity_poly.pdbx_strand_id
1 'polypeptide(L)'
;MDATVPFGGPIWWAVLTSLVIGRGADLFSTWVATPNLVLEANPIARWLGWRRALAVNVVICGAFSFYYLPGIIIATTSALVAARNFQQAWLMRTWGEEEYRSWYVERLRETPLGLFLGCLGLQNLLVAGIGGILAWSAVSENAILPVPFGIGLGILTYALTVVFYTLLAMWRIRQ
;
A
#
# COMPACT_ATOMS: atom_id res chain seq x y z
N MET A 1 -3.65 21.77 16.63
CA MET A 1 -2.39 21.05 16.32
C MET A 1 -1.93 21.57 14.98
N ASP A 2 -0.83 22.31 14.93
CA ASP A 2 -0.29 22.80 13.65
C ASP A 2 0.04 21.57 12.79
N ALA A 3 -0.70 21.40 11.70
CA ALA A 3 -0.58 20.23 10.83
C ALA A 3 0.79 20.18 10.12
N THR A 4 1.50 21.31 10.14
CA THR A 4 2.74 21.56 9.42
C THR A 4 3.96 21.35 10.30
N VAL A 5 4.92 20.57 9.80
CA VAL A 5 6.20 20.31 10.47
C VAL A 5 7.25 21.31 9.97
N PRO A 6 8.01 21.97 10.86
CA PRO A 6 9.06 22.89 10.44
C PRO A 6 10.18 22.17 9.68
N PHE A 7 10.56 22.73 8.53
CA PHE A 7 11.61 22.19 7.67
C PHE A 7 12.93 21.99 8.43
N GLY A 8 13.57 20.84 8.24
CA GLY A 8 14.87 20.53 8.84
C GLY A 8 14.84 20.19 10.33
N GLY A 9 13.68 20.24 10.99
CA GLY A 9 13.54 19.81 12.39
C GLY A 9 13.62 18.27 12.56
N PRO A 10 13.81 17.76 13.79
CA PRO A 10 13.91 16.32 14.04
C PRO A 10 12.67 15.53 13.57
N ILE A 11 11.48 16.08 13.78
CA ILE A 11 10.21 15.48 13.35
C ILE A 11 10.13 15.44 11.82
N TRP A 12 10.59 16.49 11.14
CA TRP A 12 10.58 16.57 9.68
C TRP A 12 11.46 15.47 9.08
N TRP A 13 12.67 15.28 9.63
CA TRP A 13 13.56 14.20 9.23
C TRP A 13 13.00 12.80 9.54
N ALA A 14 12.31 12.63 10.67
CA ALA A 14 11.66 11.37 11.01
C ALA A 14 10.55 11.01 10.01
N VAL A 15 9.70 11.97 9.65
CA VAL A 15 8.64 11.77 8.64
C VAL A 15 9.24 11.52 7.28
N LEU A 16 10.21 12.34 6.85
CA LEU A 16 10.86 12.17 5.55
C LEU A 16 11.51 10.78 5.45
N THR A 17 12.24 10.36 6.48
CA THR A 17 12.87 9.03 6.51
C THR A 17 11.83 7.92 6.43
N SER A 18 10.73 8.05 7.19
CA SER A 18 9.63 7.07 7.15
C SER A 18 8.99 6.99 5.77
N LEU A 19 8.78 8.13 5.11
CA LEU A 19 8.25 8.22 3.75
C LEU A 19 9.21 7.62 2.73
N VAL A 20 10.50 7.95 2.79
CA VAL A 20 11.51 7.40 1.88
C VAL A 20 11.63 5.89 2.03
N ILE A 21 11.62 5.37 3.25
CA ILE A 21 11.62 3.92 3.49
C ILE A 21 10.33 3.30 2.96
N GLY A 22 9.16 3.82 3.33
CA GLY A 22 7.86 3.26 2.92
C GLY A 22 7.64 3.31 1.40
N ARG A 23 7.81 4.48 0.77
CA ARG A 23 7.64 4.67 -0.67
C ARG A 23 8.75 3.99 -1.48
N GLY A 24 9.99 4.00 -0.97
CA GLY A 24 11.12 3.32 -1.57
C GLY A 24 10.91 1.80 -1.58
N ALA A 25 10.49 1.23 -0.46
CA ALA A 25 10.14 -0.19 -0.36
C ALA A 25 8.97 -0.55 -1.28
N ASP A 26 7.94 0.30 -1.37
CA ASP A 26 6.80 0.09 -2.27
C ASP A 26 7.26 0.03 -3.73
N LEU A 27 7.98 1.07 -4.21
CA LEU A 27 8.54 1.09 -5.56
C LEU A 27 9.47 -0.10 -5.84
N PHE A 28 10.36 -0.40 -4.90
CA PHE A 28 11.30 -1.51 -5.04
C PHE A 28 10.56 -2.85 -5.08
N SER A 29 9.56 -3.06 -4.21
CA SER A 29 8.75 -4.27 -4.21
C SER A 29 8.00 -4.47 -5.52
N THR A 30 7.45 -3.40 -6.11
CA THR A 30 6.80 -3.45 -7.42
C THR A 30 7.81 -3.76 -8.53
N TRP A 31 9.03 -3.19 -8.46
CA TRP A 31 10.06 -3.49 -9.46
C TRP A 31 10.55 -4.93 -9.36
N VAL A 32 10.69 -5.46 -8.14
CA VAL A 32 10.99 -6.87 -7.91
C VAL A 32 9.83 -7.75 -8.36
N ALA A 33 8.57 -7.35 -8.17
CA ALA A 33 7.40 -8.14 -8.57
C ALA A 33 7.15 -8.14 -10.09
N THR A 34 7.16 -6.97 -10.73
CA THR A 34 6.72 -6.74 -12.12
C THR A 34 7.58 -5.66 -12.79
N PRO A 35 8.83 -5.96 -13.18
CA PRO A 35 9.71 -4.98 -13.81
C PRO A 35 9.14 -4.40 -15.12
N ASN A 36 8.32 -5.15 -15.86
CA ASN A 36 7.67 -4.69 -17.08
C ASN A 36 6.28 -4.07 -16.83
N LEU A 37 5.85 -3.98 -15.56
CA LEU A 37 4.55 -3.45 -15.14
C LEU A 37 3.35 -4.16 -15.77
N VAL A 38 3.51 -5.42 -16.21
CA VAL A 38 2.42 -6.21 -16.81
C VAL A 38 1.37 -6.58 -15.76
N LEU A 39 1.82 -6.88 -14.53
CA LEU A 39 0.97 -7.28 -13.41
C LEU A 39 0.45 -6.09 -12.59
N GLU A 40 0.85 -4.86 -12.94
CA GLU A 40 0.45 -3.66 -12.21
C GLU A 40 -1.02 -3.32 -12.46
N ALA A 41 -1.84 -3.41 -11.41
CA ALA A 41 -3.29 -3.19 -11.52
C ALA A 41 -3.65 -1.73 -11.81
N ASN A 42 -2.80 -0.79 -11.36
CA ASN A 42 -3.02 0.64 -11.51
C ASN A 42 -2.66 1.11 -12.94
N PRO A 43 -3.64 1.54 -13.77
CA PRO A 43 -3.37 2.02 -15.13
C PRO A 43 -2.50 3.28 -15.14
N ILE A 44 -2.59 4.12 -14.11
CA ILE A 44 -1.78 5.34 -13.98
C ILE A 44 -0.32 4.97 -13.78
N ALA A 45 -0.03 3.98 -12.93
CA ALA A 45 1.34 3.53 -12.68
C ALA A 45 1.98 2.94 -13.96
N ARG A 46 1.22 2.16 -14.72
CA ARG A 46 1.66 1.63 -16.03
C ARG A 46 1.98 2.73 -17.03
N TRP A 47 1.13 3.75 -17.13
CA TRP A 47 1.35 4.88 -18.04
C TRP A 47 2.53 5.77 -17.62
N LEU A 48 2.74 5.94 -16.32
CA LEU A 48 3.80 6.78 -15.77
C LEU A 48 5.18 6.16 -16.05
N GLY A 49 5.31 4.84 -15.90
CA GLY A 49 6.58 4.11 -16.03
C GLY A 49 7.58 4.45 -14.93
N TRP A 50 8.70 3.73 -14.87
CA TRP A 50 9.64 3.78 -13.75
C TRP A 50 10.29 5.14 -13.50
N ARG A 51 10.75 5.82 -14.55
CA ARG A 51 11.47 7.10 -14.40
C ARG A 51 10.58 8.19 -13.80
N ARG A 52 9.35 8.32 -14.31
CA ARG A 52 8.40 9.31 -13.78
C ARG A 52 7.82 8.86 -12.44
N ALA A 53 7.63 7.56 -12.20
CA ALA A 53 7.24 7.04 -10.91
C ALA A 53 8.26 7.41 -9.82
N LEU A 54 9.55 7.26 -10.09
CA LEU A 54 10.60 7.68 -9.16
C LEU A 54 10.53 9.18 -8.87
N ALA A 55 10.42 10.03 -9.91
CA ALA A 55 10.30 11.47 -9.75
C ALA A 55 9.07 11.87 -8.91
N VAL A 56 7.91 11.28 -9.19
CA VAL A 56 6.68 11.51 -8.42
C VAL A 56 6.85 11.10 -6.95
N ASN A 57 7.53 9.98 -6.68
CA ASN A 57 7.75 9.55 -5.29
C ASN A 57 8.72 10.48 -4.53
N VAL A 58 9.74 11.02 -5.20
CA VAL A 58 10.62 12.04 -4.60
C VAL A 58 9.80 13.29 -4.23
N VAL A 59 8.94 13.76 -5.14
CA VAL A 59 8.06 14.91 -4.89
C VAL A 59 7.07 14.62 -3.75
N ILE A 60 6.46 13.43 -3.72
CA ILE A 60 5.56 13.01 -2.64
C ILE A 60 6.30 12.96 -1.30
N CYS A 61 7.48 12.35 -1.23
CA CYS A 61 8.24 12.29 0.03
C CYS A 61 8.61 13.70 0.53
N GLY A 62 9.06 14.58 -0.39
CA GLY A 62 9.37 15.97 -0.06
C GLY A 62 8.14 16.74 0.40
N ALA A 63 7.03 16.70 -0.34
CA ALA A 63 5.82 17.45 -0.02
C ALA A 63 5.15 16.95 1.28
N PHE A 64 5.03 15.64 1.46
CA PHE A 64 4.36 15.06 2.63
C PHE A 64 5.23 15.05 3.89
N SER A 65 6.54 15.31 3.80
CA SER A 65 7.39 15.54 4.97
C SER A 65 6.97 16.76 5.80
N PHE A 66 6.27 17.71 5.18
CA PHE A 66 5.69 18.87 5.87
C PHE A 66 4.41 18.54 6.63
N TYR A 67 3.80 17.37 6.43
CA TYR A 67 2.51 17.02 7.02
C TYR A 67 2.64 15.78 7.88
N TYR A 68 2.65 15.97 9.20
CA TYR A 68 3.00 14.91 10.15
C TYR A 68 2.10 13.67 10.01
N LEU A 69 0.78 13.87 10.10
CA LEU A 69 -0.18 12.77 10.07
C LEU A 69 -0.30 12.12 8.68
N PRO A 70 -0.48 12.86 7.57
CA PRO A 70 -0.45 12.29 6.23
C PRO A 70 0.84 11.52 5.91
N GLY A 71 2.00 12.02 6.35
CA GLY A 71 3.28 11.36 6.12
C GLY A 71 3.34 9.97 6.76
N ILE A 72 2.86 9.83 8.00
CA ILE A 72 2.79 8.55 8.71
C ILE A 72 1.82 7.60 8.01
N ILE A 73 0.61 8.07 7.66
CA ILE A 73 -0.40 7.26 6.96
C ILE A 73 0.19 6.69 5.66
N ILE A 74 0.77 7.54 4.81
CA ILE A 74 1.36 7.15 3.53
C ILE A 74 2.52 6.15 3.75
N ALA A 75 3.42 6.42 4.70
CA ALA A 75 4.54 5.54 4.99
C ALA A 75 4.06 4.14 5.44
N THR A 76 3.10 4.08 6.37
CA THR A 76 2.54 2.82 6.87
C THR A 76 1.81 2.06 5.75
N THR A 77 0.92 2.71 5.01
CA THR A 77 0.21 2.07 3.89
C THR A 77 1.22 1.51 2.87
N SER A 78 2.22 2.29 2.49
CA SER A 78 3.21 1.90 1.48
C SER A 78 4.08 0.73 1.95
N ALA A 79 4.49 0.71 3.22
CA ALA A 79 5.25 -0.41 3.78
C ALA A 79 4.44 -1.72 3.78
N LEU A 80 3.13 -1.65 4.09
CA LEU A 80 2.26 -2.84 4.08
C LEU A 80 1.97 -3.34 2.66
N VAL A 81 1.75 -2.44 1.71
CA VAL A 81 1.66 -2.81 0.29
C VAL A 81 2.96 -3.47 -0.16
N ALA A 82 4.11 -2.89 0.19
CA ALA A 82 5.43 -3.44 -0.15
C ALA A 82 5.62 -4.86 0.42
N ALA A 83 5.28 -5.07 1.69
CA ALA A 83 5.35 -6.38 2.33
C ALA A 83 4.49 -7.41 1.59
N ARG A 84 3.25 -7.06 1.23
CA ARG A 84 2.35 -7.93 0.45
C ARG A 84 2.93 -8.23 -0.93
N ASN A 85 3.55 -7.25 -1.59
CA ASN A 85 4.20 -7.45 -2.88
C ASN A 85 5.37 -8.43 -2.77
N PHE A 86 6.25 -8.27 -1.76
CA PHE A 86 7.38 -9.18 -1.55
C PHE A 86 6.94 -10.63 -1.29
N GLN A 87 5.79 -10.85 -0.63
CA GLN A 87 5.25 -12.20 -0.44
C GLN A 87 4.97 -12.94 -1.76
N GLN A 88 4.64 -12.20 -2.83
CA GLN A 88 4.30 -12.78 -4.14
C GLN A 88 5.40 -12.59 -5.19
N ALA A 89 6.32 -11.65 -4.97
CA ALA A 89 7.31 -11.25 -5.95
C ALA A 89 8.24 -12.40 -6.38
N TRP A 90 8.61 -13.28 -5.45
CA TRP A 90 9.43 -14.45 -5.78
C TRP A 90 8.71 -15.41 -6.74
N LEU A 91 7.40 -15.63 -6.55
CA LEU A 91 6.58 -16.50 -7.40
C LEU A 91 6.40 -15.90 -8.80
N MET A 92 6.15 -14.59 -8.87
CA MET A 92 6.08 -13.84 -10.13
C MET A 92 7.41 -13.92 -10.90
N ARG A 93 8.55 -13.83 -10.19
CA ARG A 93 9.87 -13.93 -10.79
C ARG A 93 10.24 -15.32 -11.27
N THR A 94 9.78 -16.36 -10.57
CA THR A 94 10.06 -17.74 -10.99
C THR A 94 9.31 -18.16 -12.25
N TRP A 95 8.11 -17.63 -12.47
CA TRP A 95 7.29 -18.04 -13.63
C TRP A 95 7.32 -17.06 -14.79
N GLY A 96 7.68 -15.80 -14.56
CA GLY A 96 7.50 -14.74 -15.56
C GLY A 96 6.14 -14.06 -15.39
N GLU A 97 6.05 -12.80 -15.82
CA GLU A 97 4.86 -11.97 -15.54
C GLU A 97 3.62 -12.46 -16.29
N GLU A 98 3.74 -12.88 -17.54
CA GLU A 98 2.60 -13.31 -18.37
C GLU A 98 2.11 -14.71 -17.99
N GLU A 99 3.02 -15.63 -17.73
CA GLU A 99 2.72 -16.99 -17.28
C GLU A 99 2.10 -16.98 -15.88
N TYR A 100 2.62 -16.14 -14.97
CA TYR A 100 2.01 -15.95 -13.65
C TYR A 100 0.58 -15.39 -13.79
N ARG A 101 0.38 -14.42 -14.69
CA ARG A 101 -0.94 -13.82 -14.92
C ARG A 101 -1.94 -14.85 -15.44
N SER A 102 -1.57 -15.64 -16.45
CA SER A 102 -2.46 -16.65 -17.02
C SER A 102 -2.80 -17.73 -16.00
N TRP A 103 -1.80 -18.21 -15.25
CA TRP A 103 -2.00 -19.13 -14.14
C TRP A 103 -2.95 -18.57 -13.07
N TYR A 104 -2.75 -17.31 -12.66
CA TYR A 104 -3.58 -16.68 -11.63
C TYR A 104 -5.04 -16.57 -12.07
N VAL A 105 -5.27 -16.20 -13.34
CA VAL A 105 -6.61 -16.13 -13.94
C VAL A 105 -7.27 -17.50 -13.98
N GLU A 106 -6.53 -18.54 -14.36
CA GLU A 106 -7.05 -19.91 -14.38
C GLU A 106 -7.47 -20.38 -12.98
N ARG A 107 -6.59 -20.21 -11.96
CA ARG A 107 -6.92 -20.56 -10.56
C ARG A 107 -8.14 -19.78 -10.05
N LEU A 108 -8.27 -18.50 -10.41
CA LEU A 108 -9.40 -17.67 -10.01
C LEU A 108 -10.72 -18.14 -10.65
N ARG A 109 -10.68 -18.67 -11.87
CA ARG A 109 -11.85 -19.23 -12.57
C ARG A 109 -12.29 -20.57 -12.01
N GLU A 110 -11.34 -21.40 -11.56
CA GLU A 110 -11.63 -22.70 -10.94
C GLU A 110 -12.12 -22.56 -9.48
N THR A 111 -11.72 -21.49 -8.78
CA THR A 111 -12.06 -21.30 -7.37
C THR A 111 -13.51 -20.79 -7.21
N PRO A 112 -14.31 -21.37 -6.30
CA PRO A 112 -15.63 -20.82 -5.97
C PRO A 112 -15.52 -19.38 -5.50
N LEU A 113 -16.28 -18.48 -6.13
CA LEU A 113 -16.20 -17.03 -5.85
C LEU A 113 -16.40 -16.69 -4.38
N GLY A 114 -17.34 -17.38 -3.70
CA GLY A 114 -17.61 -17.15 -2.28
C GLY A 114 -16.42 -17.50 -1.40
N LEU A 115 -15.65 -18.54 -1.74
CA LEU A 115 -14.43 -18.91 -1.01
C LEU A 115 -13.36 -17.83 -1.18
N PHE A 116 -13.11 -17.40 -2.43
CA PHE A 116 -12.14 -16.35 -2.72
C PHE A 116 -12.49 -15.03 -2.02
N LEU A 117 -13.73 -14.56 -2.18
CA LEU A 117 -14.21 -13.32 -1.56
C LEU A 117 -14.26 -13.42 -0.03
N GLY A 118 -14.62 -14.58 0.51
CA GLY A 118 -14.61 -14.85 1.95
C GLY A 118 -13.21 -14.73 2.53
N CYS A 119 -12.21 -15.38 1.90
CA CYS A 119 -10.81 -15.28 2.32
C CYS A 119 -10.28 -13.84 2.20
N LEU A 120 -10.53 -13.18 1.07
CA LEU A 120 -10.13 -11.78 0.86
C LEU A 120 -10.77 -10.85 1.90
N GLY A 121 -12.07 -10.99 2.13
CA GLY A 121 -12.82 -10.19 3.08
C GLY A 121 -12.35 -10.41 4.51
N LEU A 122 -12.29 -11.66 4.97
CA LEU A 122 -11.86 -12.00 6.33
C LEU A 122 -10.43 -11.54 6.63
N GLN A 123 -9.48 -11.79 5.72
CA GLN A 123 -8.10 -11.32 5.90
C GLN A 123 -8.05 -9.79 6.06
N ASN A 124 -8.73 -9.04 5.19
CA ASN A 124 -8.72 -7.58 5.26
C ASN A 124 -9.49 -7.04 6.46
N LEU A 125 -10.58 -7.69 6.89
CA LEU A 125 -11.30 -7.34 8.11
C LEU A 125 -10.44 -7.51 9.36
N LEU A 126 -9.65 -8.59 9.45
CA LEU A 126 -8.72 -8.79 10.55
C LEU A 126 -7.67 -7.68 10.61
N VAL A 127 -7.05 -7.36 9.47
CA VAL A 127 -6.05 -6.28 9.39
C VAL A 127 -6.68 -4.92 9.69
N ALA A 128 -7.83 -4.62 9.11
CA ALA A 128 -8.58 -3.39 9.36
C ALA A 128 -9.01 -3.27 10.83
N GLY A 129 -9.41 -4.37 11.47
CA GLY A 129 -9.79 -4.41 12.88
C GLY A 129 -8.63 -3.98 13.78
N ILE A 130 -7.41 -4.48 13.53
CA ILE A 130 -6.21 -4.04 14.27
C ILE A 130 -5.92 -2.55 14.03
N GLY A 131 -5.99 -2.09 12.79
CA GLY A 131 -5.81 -0.68 12.45
C GLY A 131 -6.84 0.23 13.12
N GLY A 132 -8.10 -0.19 13.13
CA GLY A 132 -9.22 0.52 13.76
C GLY A 132 -9.09 0.59 15.27
N ILE A 133 -8.74 -0.51 15.95
CA ILE A 133 -8.50 -0.53 17.39
C ILE A 133 -7.32 0.39 17.75
N LEU A 134 -6.24 0.36 16.97
CA LEU A 134 -5.07 1.24 17.20
C LEU A 134 -5.41 2.71 17.00
N ALA A 135 -6.19 3.05 15.97
CA ALA A 135 -6.66 4.42 15.75
C ALA A 135 -7.62 4.88 16.86
N TRP A 136 -8.53 4.01 17.29
CA TRP A 136 -9.49 4.34 18.34
C TRP A 136 -8.81 4.52 19.70
N SER A 137 -7.88 3.64 20.08
CA SER A 137 -7.15 3.75 21.34
C SER A 137 -6.19 4.93 21.41
N ALA A 138 -5.82 5.49 20.25
CA ALA A 138 -5.02 6.71 20.16
C ALA A 138 -5.82 7.99 20.47
N VAL A 139 -7.16 7.91 20.57
CA VAL A 139 -8.04 9.02 20.90
C VAL A 139 -8.34 8.99 22.41
N SER A 140 -7.88 10.00 23.13
CA SER A 140 -8.22 10.26 24.53
C SER A 140 -9.02 11.56 24.65
N GLU A 141 -9.78 11.73 25.74
CA GLU A 141 -10.71 12.87 25.95
C GLU A 141 -10.07 14.25 25.71
N ASN A 142 -8.77 14.39 25.97
CA ASN A 142 -8.04 15.66 25.85
C ASN A 142 -6.95 15.69 24.78
N ALA A 143 -6.65 14.57 24.12
CA ALA A 143 -5.55 14.51 23.16
C ALA A 143 -5.68 13.33 22.18
N ILE A 144 -5.24 13.55 20.94
CA ILE A 144 -5.03 12.49 19.96
C ILE A 144 -3.53 12.23 19.88
N LEU A 145 -3.11 10.98 20.07
CA LEU A 145 -1.74 10.56 19.84
C LEU A 145 -1.51 10.36 18.34
N PRO A 146 -0.79 11.26 17.65
CA PRO A 146 -0.77 11.31 16.19
C PRO A 146 -0.09 10.10 15.54
N VAL A 147 0.90 9.49 16.20
CA VAL A 147 1.63 8.34 15.65
C VAL A 147 0.77 7.08 15.61
N PRO A 148 0.24 6.55 16.73
CA PRO A 148 -0.62 5.37 16.69
C PRO A 148 -1.89 5.64 15.88
N PHE A 149 -2.44 6.85 15.92
CA PHE A 149 -3.57 7.24 15.08
C PHE A 149 -3.23 7.15 13.59
N GLY A 150 -2.11 7.73 13.16
CA GLY A 150 -1.66 7.69 11.77
C GLY A 150 -1.32 6.29 11.27
N ILE A 151 -0.68 5.45 12.11
CA ILE A 151 -0.41 4.05 11.78
C ILE A 151 -1.74 3.29 11.63
N GLY A 152 -2.68 3.46 12.56
CA GLY A 152 -4.00 2.84 12.50
C GLY A 152 -4.77 3.20 11.24
N LEU A 153 -4.81 4.49 10.89
CA LEU A 153 -5.38 4.96 9.62
C LEU A 153 -4.63 4.41 8.40
N GLY A 154 -3.29 4.34 8.42
CA GLY A 154 -2.50 3.75 7.35
C GLY A 154 -2.79 2.26 7.11
N ILE A 155 -3.02 1.49 8.19
CA ILE A 155 -3.46 0.09 8.12
C ILE A 155 -4.86 -0.02 7.50
N LEU A 156 -5.80 0.85 7.90
CA LEU A 156 -7.15 0.90 7.32
C LEU A 156 -7.10 1.23 5.83
N THR A 157 -6.31 2.23 5.44
CA THR A 157 -6.10 2.60 4.04
C THR A 157 -5.50 1.44 3.24
N TYR A 158 -4.54 0.71 3.80
CA TYR A 158 -3.98 -0.50 3.18
C TYR A 158 -5.07 -1.57 2.94
N ALA A 159 -5.86 -1.90 3.96
CA ALA A 159 -6.91 -2.91 3.84
C ALA A 159 -7.95 -2.54 2.77
N LEU A 160 -8.41 -1.28 2.76
CA LEU A 160 -9.31 -0.76 1.74
C LEU A 160 -8.70 -0.82 0.33
N THR A 161 -7.43 -0.44 0.21
CA THR A 161 -6.68 -0.46 -1.06
C THR A 161 -6.57 -1.87 -1.63
N VAL A 162 -6.22 -2.85 -0.80
CA VAL A 162 -6.11 -4.26 -1.22
C VAL A 162 -7.44 -4.80 -1.71
N VAL A 163 -8.53 -4.57 -0.96
CA VAL A 163 -9.87 -4.99 -1.38
C VAL A 163 -10.25 -4.33 -2.69
N PHE A 164 -10.13 -3.00 -2.77
CA PHE A 164 -10.52 -2.23 -3.95
C PHE A 164 -9.81 -2.70 -5.23
N TYR A 165 -8.48 -2.77 -5.22
CA TYR A 165 -7.73 -3.16 -6.41
C TYR A 165 -7.89 -4.64 -6.76
N THR A 166 -8.07 -5.52 -5.76
CA THR A 166 -8.35 -6.95 -6.03
C THR A 166 -9.71 -7.12 -6.68
N LEU A 167 -10.76 -6.46 -6.16
CA LEU A 167 -12.10 -6.51 -6.74
C LEU A 167 -12.12 -5.93 -8.17
N LEU A 168 -11.42 -4.81 -8.39
CA LEU A 168 -11.28 -4.21 -9.72
C LEU A 168 -10.60 -5.16 -10.71
N ALA A 169 -9.52 -5.84 -10.28
CA ALA A 169 -8.83 -6.83 -11.09
C ALA A 169 -9.74 -8.02 -11.43
N MET A 170 -10.48 -8.55 -10.45
CA MET A 170 -11.43 -9.64 -10.71
C MET A 170 -12.52 -9.25 -11.70
N TRP A 171 -13.09 -8.04 -11.56
CA TRP A 171 -14.13 -7.55 -12.45
C TRP A 171 -13.62 -7.50 -13.90
N ARG A 172 -12.38 -7.03 -14.12
CA ARG A 172 -11.74 -7.03 -15.45
C ARG A 172 -11.44 -8.42 -16.02
N ILE A 173 -11.19 -9.42 -15.16
CA ILE A 173 -10.90 -10.80 -15.60
C ILE A 173 -12.18 -11.55 -16.05
N ARG A 174 -13.34 -11.10 -15.54
CA ARG A 174 -14.65 -11.71 -15.81
C ARG A 174 -15.42 -11.07 -16.97
N GLN A 175 -14.99 -9.89 -17.42
CA GLN A 175 -15.41 -9.32 -18.71
C GLN A 175 -14.68 -10.04 -19.85
#